data_AF-A0A377LYY8-F1
#
_entry.id   AF-A0A377LYY8-F1
#
_cell.length_a   1.000
_cell.length_b   1.000
_cell.length_c   1.000
_cell.angle_alpha   90.00
_cell.angle_beta   90.00
_cell.angle_gamma   90.00
#
_symmetry.space_group_name_H-M   'P 1'
#
loop_
_entity.id
_entity.type
_entity.pdbx_description
1 polymer ?
#
loop_
_entity_poly.entity_id
_entity_poly.type
_entity_poly.pdbx_seq_one_letter_code
_entity_poly.pdbx_strand_id
1 'polypeptide(L)' 'MQEGKIHYREQVTDGLENAPDALIGLLEGKKLGKVVIRVAADNK' A
#
# COMPACT_ATOMS: atom_id res chain seq x y z
N MET A 1 -2.38 -25.05 12.08
CA MET A 1 -2.63 -23.69 12.58
C MET A 1 -2.89 -22.82 11.36
N GLN A 2 -4.16 -22.53 11.05
CA GLN A 2 -4.47 -21.63 9.94
C GLN A 2 -4.17 -20.22 10.43
N GLU A 3 -3.07 -19.64 9.94
CA GLU A 3 -2.73 -18.25 10.21
C GLU A 3 -3.88 -17.36 9.75
N GLY A 4 -4.46 -16.64 10.72
CA GLY A 4 -5.61 -15.78 10.51
C GLY A 4 -5.30 -14.77 9.42
N LYS A 5 -6.00 -14.90 8.28
CA LYS A 5 -5.98 -13.91 7.20
C LYS A 5 -6.62 -12.63 7.74
N ILE A 6 -5.82 -11.76 8.34
CA ILE A 6 -6.27 -10.41 8.64
C ILE A 6 -6.44 -9.72 7.29
N HIS A 7 -7.70 -9.52 6.88
CA HIS A 7 -8.05 -8.76 5.69
C HIS A 7 -7.78 -7.27 5.99
N TYR A 8 -6.51 -6.85 5.92
CA TYR A 8 -6.17 -5.44 5.93
C TYR A 8 -6.65 -4.83 4.60
N ARG A 9 -7.44 -3.75 4.69
CA ARG A 9 -7.69 -2.87 3.55
C ARG A 9 -6.38 -2.15 3.24
N GLU A 10 -5.60 -2.71 2.34
CA GLU A 10 -4.37 -2.08 1.85
C GLU A 10 -4.68 -1.25 0.62
N GLN A 11 -4.18 -0.02 0.58
CA GLN A 11 -4.14 0.75 -0.66
C GLN A 11 -2.79 0.52 -1.33
N VAL A 12 -2.80 -0.21 -2.44
CA VAL A 12 -1.61 -0.48 -3.23
C VAL A 12 -1.47 0.59 -4.31
N THR A 13 -0.32 1.26 -4.33
CA THR A 13 0.11 2.17 -5.40
C THR A 13 1.23 1.47 -6.17
N ASP A 14 1.15 1.47 -7.49
CA ASP A 14 2.20 0.94 -8.36
C ASP A 14 3.26 1.99 -8.67
N GLY A 15 4.52 1.56 -8.72
CA GLY A 15 5.64 2.42 -9.11
C GLY A 15 6.16 3.28 -7.96
N LEU A 16 7.48 3.36 -7.86
CA LEU A 16 8.15 4.18 -6.84
C LEU A 16 7.95 5.68 -7.11
N GLU A 17 7.79 6.06 -8.37
CA GLU A 17 7.50 7.42 -8.83
C GLU A 17 6.23 8.00 -8.19
N ASN A 18 5.27 7.15 -7.82
CA ASN A 18 4.00 7.54 -7.22
C ASN A 18 4.05 7.56 -5.68
N ALA A 19 5.18 7.20 -5.07
CA ALA A 19 5.35 7.18 -3.63
C ALA A 19 5.21 8.57 -2.96
N PRO A 20 5.73 9.67 -3.53
CA PRO A 20 5.57 11.00 -2.95
C PRO A 20 4.09 11.41 -2.81
N ASP A 21 3.30 11.24 -3.88
CA ASP A 21 1.88 11.57 -3.88
C ASP A 21 1.09 10.66 -2.93
N ALA A 22 1.44 9.38 -2.87
CA ALA A 22 0.83 8.43 -1.95
C ALA A 22 1.11 8.80 -0.48
N LEU A 23 2.31 9.29 -0.16
CA LEU A 23 2.69 9.75 1.17
C LEU A 23 1.98 11.06 1.54
N ILE A 24 1.93 12.03 0.63
CA ILE A 24 1.21 13.29 0.85
C ILE A 24 -0.27 13.01 1.13
N GLY A 25 -0.91 12.17 0.31
CA GLY A 25 -2.30 11.78 0.52
C GLY A 25 -2.55 11.04 1.85
N LEU A 26 -1.57 10.30 2.37
CA LEU A 26 -1.65 9.70 3.70
C LEU A 26 -1.63 10.77 4.80
N LEU A 27 -0.72 11.75 4.69
CA LEU A 27 -0.57 12.84 5.67
C LEU A 27 -1.77 13.80 5.69
N GLU A 28 -2.40 14.02 4.53
CA GLU A 28 -3.64 14.79 4.40
C GLU A 28 -4.88 14.03 4.88
N GLY A 29 -4.76 12.75 5.25
CA GLY A 29 -5.89 11.89 5.63
C GLY A 29 -6.76 11.44 4.45
N LYS A 30 -6.32 11.65 3.21
CA LYS A 30 -6.99 11.18 1.99
C LYS A 30 -6.85 9.67 1.79
N LYS A 31 -5.82 9.06 2.39
CA LYS A 31 -5.59 7.60 2.42
C LYS A 31 -5.70 7.09 3.86
N LEU A 32 -6.50 6.05 4.07
CA LEU A 32 -6.73 5.47 5.40
C LEU A 32 -6.03 4.12 5.53
N GLY A 33 -5.40 3.90 6.68
CA GLY A 33 -4.78 2.61 7.02
C GLY A 33 -3.39 2.44 6.42
N LYS A 34 -3.19 1.32 5.72
CA LYS A 34 -1.87 0.90 5.22
C LYS A 34 -1.72 1.23 3.73
N VAL A 35 -0.74 2.07 3.42
CA VAL A 35 -0.32 2.37 2.04
C VAL A 35 0.86 1.46 1.69
N VAL A 36 0.76 0.78 0.55
CA VAL A 36 1.78 -0.14 0.03
C VAL A 36 2.23 0.37 -1.33
N ILE A 37 3.54 0.54 -1.54
CA ILE A 37 4.10 0.86 -2.85
C ILE A 37 4.67 -0.40 -3.46
N ARG A 38 4.16 -0.82 -4.62
CA ARG A 38 4.70 -1.94 -5.39
C ARG A 38 5.77 -1.42 -6.33
N VAL A 39 7.02 -1.75 -6.03
CA VAL A 39 8.20 -1.31 -6.80
C VAL A 39 8.65 -2.31 -7.86
N ALA A 40 8.21 -3.56 -7.77
CA ALA A 40 8.45 -4.62 -8.75
C ALA A 40 7.29 -5.63 -8.70
N ALA A 41 7.05 -6.33 -9.81
CA ALA A 41 6.15 -7.48 -9.80
C ALA A 41 6.79 -8.62 -9.00
N ASP A 42 5.98 -9.36 -8.23
CA ASP A 42 6.45 -10.60 -7.63
C ASP A 42 6.79 -11.58 -8.76
N ASN A 43 8.08 -11.88 -8.91
CA ASN A 43 8.52 -13.00 -9.74
C ASN A 43 8.09 -14.28 -9.03
N LYS A 44 6.99 -14.87 -9.52
CA LYS A 44 6.57 -16.23 -9.19
C LYS A 44 7.44 -17.27 -9.88
#